data_AF-A0A1Q7QTR7-F1
#
_entry.id   AF-A0A1Q7QTR7-F1
#
_cell.length_a   1.000
_cell.length_b   1.000
_cell.length_c   1.000
_cell.angle_alpha   90.00
_cell.angle_beta   90.00
_cell.angle_gamma   90.00
#
_symmetry.space_group_name_H-M   'P 1'
#
loop_
_entity.id
_entity.type
_entity.pdbx_description
1 polymer ?
#
loop_
_entity_poly.entity_id
_entity_poly.type
_entity_poly.pdbx_seq_one_letter_code
_entity_poly.pdbx_strand_id
1 'polypeptide(L)'
;MAGSKGERADKRPRILYVVPVISVLILVTVYYVAFATPPSPPLVQSFSFQFSIDLYSQYTNGTPYVQFSFPDRAVGMAGGYWVNHTYDGDGAKGVYPIFSPNPATVYPNGVYPGYTTAYVKSVTNRTYYLSDYFAVWGEPIGKNNTVGYTSPPQSSAYPSSWTWWMCVGPTQSSLRSGLWGREPLVPNLRIILAYEDTSPCQGT
;
A
#
# COMPACT_ATOMS: atom_id res chain seq x y z
N MET A 1 -20.18 -59.70 52.39
CA MET A 1 -19.02 -58.89 51.95
C MET A 1 -19.45 -58.08 50.75
N ALA A 2 -19.06 -56.80 50.74
CA ALA A 2 -19.54 -55.75 49.85
C ALA A 2 -19.11 -55.92 48.38
N GLY A 3 -19.91 -55.38 47.45
CA GLY A 3 -19.58 -55.22 46.03
C GLY A 3 -20.30 -54.01 45.45
N SER A 4 -19.56 -52.92 45.35
CA SER A 4 -19.96 -51.56 44.94
C SER A 4 -20.74 -51.48 43.62
N LYS A 5 -21.89 -50.80 43.64
CA LYS A 5 -22.62 -50.36 42.43
C LYS A 5 -21.91 -49.13 41.85
N GLY A 6 -21.36 -49.28 40.65
CA GLY A 6 -20.85 -48.16 39.87
C GLY A 6 -21.98 -47.22 39.46
N GLU A 7 -21.98 -46.03 40.06
CA GLU A 7 -22.87 -44.93 39.75
C GLU A 7 -22.49 -44.33 38.37
N ARG A 8 -23.26 -44.65 37.33
CA ARG A 8 -23.19 -43.92 36.05
C ARG A 8 -23.94 -42.60 36.23
N ALA A 9 -23.21 -41.54 36.53
CA ALA A 9 -23.72 -40.17 36.52
C ALA A 9 -24.27 -39.82 35.13
N ASP A 10 -25.59 -39.66 35.07
CA ASP A 10 -26.36 -39.40 33.86
C ASP A 10 -26.12 -37.96 33.38
N LYS A 11 -25.14 -37.77 32.48
CA LYS A 11 -24.76 -36.46 31.89
C LYS A 11 -25.76 -35.94 30.84
N ARG A 12 -27.02 -36.39 30.86
CA ARG A 12 -28.03 -36.09 29.83
C ARG A 12 -28.79 -34.75 29.95
N PRO A 13 -29.00 -34.12 31.13
CA PRO A 13 -29.80 -32.89 31.16
C PRO A 13 -29.02 -31.62 30.76
N ARG A 14 -27.68 -31.62 30.86
CA ARG A 14 -26.85 -30.45 30.50
C ARG A 14 -26.75 -30.21 29.00
N ILE A 15 -26.80 -31.26 28.18
CA ILE A 15 -26.64 -31.17 26.72
C ILE A 15 -27.91 -30.56 26.07
N LEU A 16 -29.08 -30.81 26.64
CA LEU A 16 -30.37 -30.37 26.08
C LEU A 16 -30.57 -28.84 26.09
N TYR A 17 -29.97 -28.14 27.06
CA TYR A 17 -30.05 -26.68 27.16
C TYR A 17 -28.92 -25.94 26.43
N VAL A 18 -27.80 -26.61 26.17
CA VAL A 18 -26.64 -26.02 25.50
C VAL A 18 -26.93 -25.76 24.01
N VAL A 19 -27.61 -26.69 23.33
CA VAL A 19 -27.95 -26.55 21.90
C VAL A 19 -28.86 -25.34 21.62
N PRO A 20 -30.00 -25.13 22.31
CA PRO A 20 -30.85 -23.97 22.04
C PRO A 20 -30.16 -22.64 22.39
N VAL A 21 -29.35 -22.60 23.45
CA VAL A 21 -28.61 -21.39 23.83
C VAL A 21 -27.54 -21.03 22.78
N ILE A 22 -26.80 -22.02 22.27
CA ILE A 22 -25.83 -21.81 21.20
C ILE A 22 -26.53 -21.35 19.92
N SER A 23 -27.67 -21.97 19.55
CA SER A 23 -28.44 -21.56 18.37
C SER A 23 -28.93 -20.12 18.46
N VAL A 24 -29.42 -19.68 19.64
CA VAL A 24 -29.82 -18.29 19.86
C VAL A 24 -28.62 -17.35 19.79
N LEU A 25 -27.48 -17.72 20.40
CA LEU A 25 -26.24 -16.92 20.30
C LEU A 25 -25.77 -16.77 18.85
N ILE A 26 -25.80 -17.85 18.06
CA ILE A 26 -25.45 -17.79 16.64
C ILE A 26 -26.42 -16.89 15.89
N LEU A 27 -27.73 -17.02 16.11
CA LEU A 27 -28.74 -16.16 15.46
C LEU A 27 -28.57 -14.69 15.81
N VAL A 28 -28.34 -14.37 17.09
CA VAL A 28 -28.05 -12.99 17.54
C VAL A 28 -26.77 -12.48 16.89
N THR A 29 -25.73 -13.29 16.81
CA THR A 29 -24.46 -12.91 16.17
C THR A 29 -24.64 -12.67 14.68
N VAL A 30 -25.33 -13.55 13.96
CA VAL A 30 -25.64 -13.40 12.52
C VAL A 30 -26.50 -12.17 12.29
N TYR A 31 -27.54 -11.96 13.10
CA TYR A 31 -28.39 -10.77 13.01
C TYR A 31 -27.59 -9.49 13.22
N TYR A 32 -26.73 -9.45 14.24
CA TYR A 32 -25.91 -8.29 14.55
C TYR A 32 -24.88 -8.02 13.44
N VAL A 33 -24.23 -9.05 12.90
CA VAL A 33 -23.28 -8.92 11.79
C VAL A 33 -23.96 -8.54 10.48
N ALA A 34 -25.17 -9.04 10.21
CA ALA A 34 -25.86 -8.80 8.94
C ALA A 34 -26.62 -7.47 8.92
N PHE A 35 -27.16 -7.01 10.06
CA PHE A 35 -28.10 -5.89 10.10
C PHE A 35 -27.69 -4.76 11.04
N ALA A 36 -26.81 -4.99 12.03
CA ALA A 36 -26.37 -3.95 12.96
C ALA A 36 -25.03 -3.31 12.58
N THR A 37 -24.31 -3.84 11.57
CA THR A 37 -23.15 -3.12 11.02
C THR A 37 -23.65 -1.96 10.17
N PRO A 38 -23.37 -0.70 10.53
CA PRO A 38 -23.75 0.42 9.69
C PRO A 38 -23.13 0.27 8.30
N PRO A 39 -23.84 0.71 7.23
CA PRO A 39 -23.26 0.75 5.90
C PRO A 39 -21.96 1.54 5.95
N SER A 40 -20.95 1.07 5.21
CA SER A 40 -19.68 1.80 5.14
C SER A 40 -19.94 3.20 4.63
N PRO A 41 -19.34 4.26 5.22
CA PRO A 41 -19.53 5.61 4.73
C PRO A 41 -19.24 5.67 3.23
N PRO A 42 -20.01 6.45 2.44
CA PRO A 42 -19.76 6.58 1.02
C PRO A 42 -18.37 7.15 0.78
N LEU A 43 -17.70 6.67 -0.28
CA LEU A 43 -16.44 7.24 -0.71
C LEU A 43 -16.66 8.66 -1.23
N VAL A 44 -15.88 9.60 -0.70
CA VAL A 44 -15.86 11.00 -1.14
C VAL A 44 -14.80 11.20 -2.21
N GLN A 45 -13.72 10.43 -2.15
CA GLN A 45 -12.65 10.43 -3.16
C GLN A 45 -12.35 9.00 -3.61
N SER A 46 -12.27 8.80 -4.92
CA SER A 46 -11.90 7.52 -5.53
C SER A 46 -11.21 7.76 -6.87
N PHE A 47 -9.89 7.60 -6.92
CA PHE A 47 -9.10 7.69 -8.14
C PHE A 47 -7.82 6.88 -8.05
N SER A 48 -7.12 6.74 -9.17
CA SER A 48 -5.78 6.14 -9.23
C SER A 48 -4.75 7.13 -9.76
N PHE A 49 -3.50 6.89 -9.37
CA PHE A 49 -2.32 7.52 -9.92
C PHE A 49 -1.25 6.45 -10.16
N GLN A 50 -0.25 6.77 -10.96
CA GLN A 50 0.85 5.86 -11.26
C GLN A 50 2.17 6.50 -10.85
N PHE A 51 3.07 5.70 -10.31
CA PHE A 51 4.44 6.14 -10.07
C PHE A 51 5.47 5.11 -10.47
N SER A 52 6.65 5.55 -10.88
CA SER A 52 7.84 4.71 -11.09
C SER A 52 9.01 5.23 -10.28
N ILE A 53 9.91 4.33 -9.89
CA ILE A 53 11.16 4.65 -9.21
C ILE A 53 12.27 4.00 -10.01
N ASP A 54 12.98 4.83 -10.74
CA ASP A 54 13.87 4.45 -11.82
C ASP A 54 15.29 4.73 -11.36
N LEU A 55 16.02 3.67 -11.05
CA LEU A 55 17.44 3.72 -10.70
C LEU A 55 18.22 3.47 -11.98
N TYR A 56 18.66 4.54 -12.64
CA TYR A 56 19.57 4.39 -13.75
C TYR A 56 20.88 3.79 -13.21
N SER A 57 21.69 3.17 -14.06
CA SER A 57 23.06 2.78 -13.74
C SER A 57 23.78 2.42 -15.04
N GLN A 58 25.05 2.04 -14.93
CA GLN A 58 25.84 1.54 -16.04
C GLN A 58 26.52 0.24 -15.62
N TYR A 59 26.47 -0.77 -16.49
CA TYR A 59 27.27 -1.98 -16.32
C TYR A 59 28.76 -1.63 -16.41
N THR A 60 29.63 -2.54 -15.95
CA THR A 60 31.09 -2.36 -16.01
C THR A 60 31.63 -2.12 -17.42
N ASN A 61 30.88 -2.54 -18.46
CA ASN A 61 31.20 -2.30 -19.87
C ASN A 61 30.67 -0.95 -20.40
N GLY A 62 30.13 -0.08 -19.54
CA GLY A 62 29.56 1.22 -19.88
C GLY A 62 28.14 1.18 -20.46
N THR A 63 27.50 0.00 -20.56
CA THR A 63 26.13 -0.10 -21.09
C THR A 63 25.13 0.43 -20.06
N PRO A 64 24.25 1.39 -20.41
CA PRO A 64 23.24 1.89 -19.48
C PRO A 64 22.19 0.82 -19.18
N TYR A 65 21.74 0.76 -17.93
CA TYR A 65 20.60 -0.05 -17.53
C TYR A 65 19.73 0.70 -16.53
N VAL A 66 18.45 0.35 -16.47
CA VAL A 66 17.49 0.91 -15.52
C VAL A 66 16.99 -0.22 -14.63
N GLN A 67 17.15 -0.05 -13.32
CA GLN A 67 16.55 -0.91 -12.32
C GLN A 67 15.34 -0.21 -11.71
N PHE A 68 14.23 -0.93 -11.57
CA PHE A 68 13.04 -0.39 -10.93
C PHE A 68 13.03 -0.73 -9.44
N SER A 69 12.73 0.27 -8.61
CA SER A 69 12.38 0.06 -7.21
C SER A 69 10.86 0.17 -7.06
N PHE A 70 10.25 -0.78 -6.36
CA PHE A 70 8.82 -0.80 -6.09
C PHE A 70 8.55 -1.64 -4.83
N PRO A 71 7.42 -1.42 -4.13
CA PRO A 71 7.07 -2.22 -2.97
C PRO A 71 6.91 -3.68 -3.40
N ASP A 72 7.53 -4.63 -2.69
CA ASP A 72 7.45 -6.07 -2.96
C ASP A 72 6.15 -6.74 -2.46
N ARG A 73 5.39 -6.02 -1.63
CA ARG A 73 4.07 -6.39 -1.09
C ARG A 73 3.12 -5.21 -1.18
N ALA A 74 1.85 -5.43 -0.84
CA ALA A 74 0.87 -4.35 -0.81
C ALA A 74 1.31 -3.22 0.13
N VAL A 75 0.85 -1.99 -0.10
CA VAL A 75 1.04 -0.84 0.79
C VAL A 75 -0.34 -0.32 1.19
N GLY A 76 -0.57 -0.05 2.48
CA GLY A 76 -1.86 0.43 2.98
C GLY A 76 -2.97 -0.61 2.91
N MET A 77 -2.63 -1.90 2.90
CA MET A 77 -3.58 -3.02 2.91
C MET A 77 -3.13 -4.08 3.90
N ALA A 78 -4.09 -4.84 4.45
CA ALA A 78 -3.78 -5.94 5.36
C ALA A 78 -2.82 -6.96 4.73
N GLY A 79 -1.80 -7.39 5.49
CA GLY A 79 -0.75 -8.30 5.01
C GLY A 79 0.38 -7.62 4.21
N GLY A 80 0.32 -6.30 4.02
CA GLY A 80 1.34 -5.49 3.36
C GLY A 80 2.11 -4.57 4.30
N TYR A 81 2.78 -3.57 3.73
CA TYR A 81 3.30 -2.41 4.45
C TYR A 81 2.16 -1.55 4.97
N TRP A 82 2.22 -1.19 6.25
CA TRP A 82 1.28 -0.28 6.89
C TRP A 82 1.97 0.37 8.09
N VAL A 83 3.03 1.13 7.83
CA VAL A 83 3.92 1.66 8.87
C VAL A 83 3.33 2.89 9.55
N ASN A 84 2.70 3.78 8.78
CA ASN A 84 2.01 4.95 9.29
C ASN A 84 0.50 4.73 9.30
N HIS A 85 -0.14 5.08 10.43
CA HIS A 85 -1.56 4.90 10.71
C HIS A 85 -2.34 6.23 10.85
N THR A 86 -1.71 7.37 10.53
CA THR A 86 -2.24 8.71 10.82
C THR A 86 -3.64 8.93 10.23
N TYR A 87 -3.92 8.37 9.05
CA TYR A 87 -5.20 8.51 8.35
C TYR A 87 -5.97 7.20 8.19
N ASP A 88 -5.77 6.20 9.05
CA ASP A 88 -6.49 4.92 8.98
C ASP A 88 -8.01 5.12 8.95
N GLY A 89 -8.52 6.11 9.69
CA GLY A 89 -9.94 6.44 9.75
C GLY A 89 -10.52 7.06 8.48
N ASP A 90 -9.67 7.59 7.59
CA ASP A 90 -10.11 8.23 6.35
C ASP A 90 -10.28 7.21 5.22
N GLY A 91 -9.71 6.00 5.35
CA GLY A 91 -9.72 4.97 4.30
C GLY A 91 -11.07 4.27 4.10
N ALA A 92 -11.24 3.66 2.92
CA ALA A 92 -12.30 2.68 2.73
C ALA A 92 -12.11 1.46 3.66
N LYS A 93 -13.20 0.75 3.96
CA LYS A 93 -13.16 -0.42 4.84
C LYS A 93 -12.07 -1.42 4.43
N GLY A 94 -11.06 -1.60 5.29
CA GLY A 94 -9.97 -2.58 5.12
C GLY A 94 -8.73 -2.07 4.37
N VAL A 95 -8.66 -0.77 4.04
CA VAL A 95 -7.48 -0.17 3.40
C VAL A 95 -7.17 1.22 3.99
N TYR A 96 -5.90 1.60 3.97
CA TYR A 96 -5.48 2.99 4.16
C TYR A 96 -6.03 3.85 3.01
N PRO A 97 -6.30 5.16 3.20
CA PRO A 97 -6.85 6.00 2.13
C PRO A 97 -5.97 6.07 0.88
N ILE A 98 -4.66 5.88 1.01
CA ILE A 98 -3.73 5.74 -0.11
C ILE A 98 -3.08 4.36 -0.03
N PHE A 99 -3.26 3.54 -1.06
CA PHE A 99 -2.79 2.16 -1.02
C PHE A 99 -2.39 1.66 -2.41
N SER A 100 -1.60 0.60 -2.44
CA SER A 100 -1.32 -0.17 -3.66
C SER A 100 -1.46 -1.66 -3.38
N PRO A 101 -2.07 -2.42 -4.30
CA PRO A 101 -2.17 -3.88 -4.19
C PRO A 101 -0.80 -4.55 -4.24
N ASN A 102 -0.75 -5.84 -3.88
CA ASN A 102 0.46 -6.63 -3.96
C ASN A 102 0.89 -6.80 -5.43
N PRO A 103 2.13 -6.43 -5.82
CA PRO A 103 2.61 -6.58 -7.20
C PRO A 103 2.46 -8.00 -7.74
N ALA A 104 2.66 -9.04 -6.93
CA ALA A 104 2.52 -10.43 -7.36
C ALA A 104 1.09 -10.76 -7.83
N THR A 105 0.09 -10.02 -7.34
CA THR A 105 -1.32 -10.18 -7.75
C THR A 105 -1.67 -9.34 -8.98
N VAL A 106 -0.96 -8.23 -9.22
CA VAL A 106 -1.22 -7.32 -10.35
C VAL A 106 -0.39 -7.70 -11.58
N TYR A 107 0.80 -8.25 -11.37
CA TYR A 107 1.76 -8.66 -12.39
C TYR A 107 1.97 -10.18 -12.33
N PRO A 108 0.95 -11.00 -12.70
CA PRO A 108 0.97 -12.45 -12.52
C PRO A 108 2.07 -13.15 -13.33
N ASN A 109 2.59 -12.50 -14.37
CA ASN A 109 3.71 -13.02 -15.17
C ASN A 109 5.09 -12.69 -14.56
N GLY A 110 5.13 -12.05 -13.38
CA GLY A 110 6.36 -11.64 -12.71
C GLY A 110 7.10 -10.46 -13.37
N VAL A 111 6.56 -9.91 -14.46
CA VAL A 111 7.18 -8.79 -15.18
C VAL A 111 6.59 -7.47 -14.70
N TYR A 112 7.42 -6.66 -14.06
CA TYR A 112 7.05 -5.29 -13.66
C TYR A 112 6.93 -4.40 -14.91
N PRO A 113 5.81 -3.68 -15.11
CA PRO A 113 5.56 -2.90 -16.33
C PRO A 113 6.27 -1.55 -16.35
N GLY A 114 7.18 -1.29 -15.39
CA GLY A 114 7.87 -0.01 -15.24
C GLY A 114 7.09 1.04 -14.45
N TYR A 115 5.97 0.69 -13.83
CA TYR A 115 5.21 1.57 -12.94
C TYR A 115 4.35 0.78 -11.95
N THR A 116 4.07 1.40 -10.81
CA THR A 116 3.14 0.93 -9.78
C THR A 116 1.86 1.76 -9.88
N THR A 117 0.71 1.08 -9.93
CA THR A 117 -0.60 1.74 -9.82
C THR A 117 -1.01 1.79 -8.36
N ALA A 118 -1.23 3.00 -7.84
CA ALA A 118 -1.74 3.23 -6.51
C ALA A 118 -3.12 3.93 -6.58
N TYR A 119 -3.87 3.80 -5.49
CA TYR A 119 -5.24 4.23 -5.40
C TYR A 119 -5.42 5.17 -4.21
N VAL A 120 -6.26 6.17 -4.40
CA VAL A 120 -6.82 6.98 -3.31
C VAL A 120 -8.28 6.62 -3.18
N LYS A 121 -8.67 6.04 -2.04
CA LYS A 121 -10.07 5.75 -1.67
C LYS A 121 -10.34 6.22 -0.26
N SER A 122 -10.99 7.37 -0.16
CA SER A 122 -11.19 8.09 1.11
C SER A 122 -12.67 8.39 1.35
N VAL A 123 -13.10 8.26 2.60
CA VAL A 123 -14.42 8.73 3.09
C VAL A 123 -14.41 10.20 3.50
N THR A 124 -13.23 10.84 3.48
CA THR A 124 -13.04 12.28 3.77
C THR A 124 -12.57 13.03 2.52
N ASN A 125 -12.90 14.32 2.44
CA ASN A 125 -12.38 15.21 1.39
C ASN A 125 -11.03 15.82 1.79
N ARG A 126 -10.00 14.98 1.86
CA ARG A 126 -8.63 15.37 2.22
C ARG A 126 -7.75 15.43 0.98
N THR A 127 -6.83 16.40 0.91
CA THR A 127 -5.75 16.35 -0.06
C THR A 127 -4.66 15.43 0.46
N TYR A 128 -4.39 14.37 -0.29
CA TYR A 128 -3.31 13.43 -0.02
C TYR A 128 -2.08 13.77 -0.83
N TYR A 129 -0.91 13.47 -0.29
CA TYR A 129 0.38 13.74 -0.91
C TYR A 129 1.14 12.45 -1.19
N LEU A 130 2.09 12.51 -2.12
CA LEU A 130 2.98 11.39 -2.37
C LEU A 130 3.75 10.96 -1.10
N SER A 131 4.10 11.91 -0.24
CA SER A 131 4.75 11.64 1.05
C SER A 131 3.90 10.80 1.99
N ASP A 132 2.57 10.92 1.95
CA ASP A 132 1.67 10.10 2.76
C ASP A 132 1.75 8.62 2.33
N TYR A 133 1.87 8.34 1.02
CA TYR A 133 2.06 6.97 0.53
C TYR A 133 3.38 6.37 1.00
N PHE A 134 4.48 7.12 0.86
CA PHE A 134 5.81 6.68 1.30
C PHE A 134 5.88 6.49 2.82
N ALA A 135 5.16 7.31 3.59
CA ALA A 135 5.07 7.12 5.04
C ALA A 135 4.35 5.81 5.43
N VAL A 136 3.33 5.39 4.67
CA VAL A 136 2.65 4.09 4.88
C VAL A 136 3.54 2.93 4.44
N TRP A 137 4.28 3.10 3.35
CA TRP A 137 5.29 2.13 2.90
C TRP A 137 6.42 1.99 3.93
N GLY A 138 6.83 3.08 4.56
CA GLY A 138 7.97 3.14 5.48
C GLY A 138 9.29 3.50 4.80
N GLU A 139 9.24 3.96 3.54
CA GLU A 139 10.41 4.36 2.77
C GLU A 139 10.58 5.90 2.79
N PRO A 140 11.82 6.42 2.76
CA PRO A 140 12.04 7.84 2.64
C PRO A 140 11.66 8.34 1.25
N ILE A 141 11.23 9.59 1.18
CA ILE A 141 11.05 10.31 -0.07
C ILE A 141 11.61 11.73 0.04
N GLY A 142 12.51 12.07 -0.87
CA GLY A 142 13.17 13.36 -0.88
C GLY A 142 14.32 13.39 -1.87
N LYS A 143 14.68 14.61 -2.29
CA LYS A 143 15.79 14.84 -3.24
C LYS A 143 17.12 14.25 -2.76
N ASN A 144 17.32 14.18 -1.44
CA ASN A 144 18.56 13.69 -0.83
C ASN A 144 18.51 12.20 -0.48
N ASN A 145 17.33 11.62 -0.34
CA ASN A 145 17.14 10.20 -0.04
C ASN A 145 15.73 9.77 -0.45
N THR A 146 15.65 8.83 -1.39
CA THR A 146 14.40 8.19 -1.80
C THR A 146 14.64 6.69 -1.81
N VAL A 147 13.75 5.92 -1.17
CA VAL A 147 13.85 4.45 -1.02
C VAL A 147 15.22 3.94 -0.56
N GLY A 148 15.91 4.71 0.28
CA GLY A 148 17.21 4.37 0.85
C GLY A 148 18.43 4.76 0.00
N TYR A 149 18.24 5.26 -1.23
CA TYR A 149 19.35 5.71 -2.08
C TYR A 149 19.60 7.20 -1.85
N THR A 150 20.80 7.53 -1.36
CA THR A 150 21.18 8.90 -1.03
C THR A 150 21.68 9.68 -2.22
N SER A 151 21.49 11.00 -2.24
CA SER A 151 22.19 11.94 -3.13
C SER A 151 23.05 12.88 -2.28
N PRO A 152 24.38 12.91 -2.46
CA PRO A 152 25.16 12.08 -3.38
C PRO A 152 25.16 10.59 -2.99
N PRO A 153 25.44 9.67 -3.94
CA PRO A 153 25.50 8.25 -3.66
C PRO A 153 26.62 7.89 -2.68
N GLN A 154 26.33 6.97 -1.76
CA GLN A 154 27.31 6.39 -0.84
C GLN A 154 28.05 5.17 -1.44
N SER A 155 27.51 4.59 -2.50
CA SER A 155 28.09 3.42 -3.19
C SER A 155 28.90 3.86 -4.40
N SER A 156 30.07 3.24 -4.61
CA SER A 156 30.87 3.42 -5.83
C SER A 156 30.22 2.86 -7.09
N ALA A 157 29.08 2.16 -6.96
CA ALA A 157 28.29 1.69 -8.09
C ALA A 157 27.58 2.84 -8.84
N TYR A 158 27.50 4.04 -8.24
CA TYR A 158 26.87 5.21 -8.82
C TYR A 158 27.84 6.41 -8.82
N PRO A 159 27.94 7.17 -9.92
CA PRO A 159 28.75 8.39 -9.96
C PRO A 159 28.28 9.44 -8.94
N SER A 160 29.22 10.19 -8.36
CA SER A 160 28.92 11.19 -7.33
C SER A 160 28.06 12.36 -7.79
N SER A 161 27.92 12.56 -9.11
CA SER A 161 27.09 13.60 -9.72
C SER A 161 25.59 13.27 -9.74
N TRP A 162 25.23 12.03 -9.45
CA TRP A 162 23.86 11.56 -9.57
C TRP A 162 22.97 12.08 -8.46
N THR A 163 21.74 12.43 -8.82
CA THR A 163 20.75 12.98 -7.91
C THR A 163 19.35 12.47 -8.23
N TRP A 164 18.45 12.64 -7.26
CA TRP A 164 17.03 12.39 -7.48
C TRP A 164 16.34 13.53 -8.23
N TRP A 165 15.58 13.15 -9.24
CA TRP A 165 14.61 13.96 -9.95
C TRP A 165 13.21 13.42 -9.69
N MET A 166 12.24 14.32 -9.57
CA MET A 166 10.83 13.96 -9.52
C MET A 166 10.13 14.69 -10.66
N CYS A 167 9.54 13.92 -11.56
CA CYS A 167 8.79 14.45 -12.70
C CYS A 167 7.34 14.02 -12.59
N VAL A 168 6.43 14.96 -12.82
CA VAL A 168 5.00 14.74 -12.61
C VAL A 168 4.21 15.32 -13.77
N GLY A 169 3.18 14.61 -14.21
CA GLY A 169 2.32 15.05 -15.29
C GLY A 169 1.38 13.93 -15.76
N PRO A 170 0.31 14.24 -16.49
CA PRO A 170 -0.58 13.21 -17.04
C PRO A 170 0.05 12.45 -18.23
N THR A 171 1.03 13.04 -18.92
CA THR A 171 1.69 12.46 -20.10
C THR A 171 3.20 12.76 -20.09
N GLN A 172 3.98 12.01 -20.88
CA GLN A 172 5.42 12.25 -21.03
C GLN A 172 5.74 13.69 -21.52
N SER A 173 4.91 14.22 -22.42
CA SER A 173 5.06 15.57 -22.98
C SER A 173 4.65 16.70 -22.03
N SER A 174 4.00 16.38 -20.91
CA SER A 174 3.52 17.35 -19.92
C SER A 174 4.21 17.21 -18.56
N LEU A 175 5.32 16.46 -18.51
CA LEU A 175 6.10 16.32 -17.30
C LEU A 175 6.65 17.68 -16.88
N ARG A 176 6.51 17.98 -15.59
CA ARG A 176 7.14 19.11 -14.90
C ARG A 176 7.90 18.59 -13.70
N SER A 177 8.79 19.40 -13.14
CA SER A 177 9.37 19.09 -11.84
C SER A 177 8.28 18.98 -10.76
N GLY A 178 8.36 17.93 -9.96
CA GLY A 178 7.47 17.68 -8.84
C GLY A 178 7.89 18.41 -7.57
N LEU A 179 6.94 18.52 -6.65
CA LEU A 179 7.10 19.14 -5.34
C LEU A 179 7.49 18.09 -4.28
N TRP A 180 8.79 17.92 -4.04
CA TRP A 180 9.28 16.95 -3.05
C TRP A 180 8.58 17.11 -1.69
N GLY A 181 7.99 16.02 -1.19
CA GLY A 181 7.27 15.98 0.09
C GLY A 181 5.88 16.63 0.10
N ARG A 182 5.47 17.32 -0.97
CA ARG A 182 4.19 18.06 -1.04
C ARG A 182 3.46 17.89 -2.38
N GLU A 183 3.85 16.94 -3.22
CA GLU A 183 3.17 16.71 -4.49
C GLU A 183 1.75 16.16 -4.22
N PRO A 184 0.69 16.92 -4.57
CA PRO A 184 -0.67 16.49 -4.34
C PRO A 184 -1.03 15.36 -5.30
N LEU A 185 -1.69 14.33 -4.79
CA LEU A 185 -2.19 13.24 -5.60
C LEU A 185 -3.50 13.67 -6.27
N VAL A 186 -3.54 13.58 -7.59
CA VAL A 186 -4.71 13.90 -8.40
C VAL A 186 -5.02 12.74 -9.37
N PRO A 187 -6.25 12.64 -9.89
CA PRO A 187 -6.60 11.58 -10.82
C PRO A 187 -5.69 11.55 -12.05
N ASN A 188 -5.27 10.35 -12.46
CA ASN A 188 -4.43 10.10 -13.64
C ASN A 188 -3.05 10.80 -13.61
N LEU A 189 -2.59 11.21 -12.44
CA LEU A 189 -1.23 11.72 -12.28
C LEU A 189 -0.23 10.58 -12.52
N ARG A 190 0.78 10.83 -13.36
CA ARG A 190 1.97 10.00 -13.46
C ARG A 190 3.13 10.69 -12.75
N ILE A 191 3.87 9.93 -11.97
CA ILE A 191 5.03 10.39 -11.21
C ILE A 191 6.23 9.51 -11.58
N ILE A 192 7.36 10.13 -11.85
CA ILE A 192 8.62 9.44 -12.15
C ILE A 192 9.64 9.95 -11.13
N LEU A 193 10.14 9.07 -10.29
CA LEU A 193 11.28 9.32 -9.41
C LEU A 193 12.50 8.72 -10.09
N ALA A 194 13.38 9.54 -10.63
CA ALA A 194 14.55 9.07 -11.36
C ALA A 194 15.83 9.43 -10.63
N TYR A 195 16.73 8.46 -10.50
CA TYR A 195 18.06 8.65 -9.92
C TYR A 195 19.10 8.63 -11.04
N GLU A 196 19.55 9.81 -11.46
CA GLU A 196 20.41 10.02 -12.64
C GLU A 196 21.14 11.37 -12.59
N ASP A 197 21.96 11.68 -13.61
CA ASP A 197 22.76 12.91 -13.70
C ASP A 197 22.03 14.10 -14.34
N THR A 198 21.08 13.84 -15.25
CA THR A 198 20.30 14.88 -15.95
C THR A 198 18.81 14.81 -15.63
N SER A 199 18.10 15.94 -15.69
CA SER A 199 16.67 15.95 -15.39
C SER A 199 15.87 15.31 -16.53
N PRO A 200 15.07 14.25 -16.28
CA PRO A 200 14.21 13.66 -17.30
C PRO A 200 12.87 14.39 -17.44
N CYS A 201 12.66 15.48 -16.69
CA CYS A 201 11.37 16.17 -16.64
C CYS A 201 11.08 17.04 -17.87
N GLN A 202 11.99 17.14 -18.84
CA GLN A 202 11.76 17.86 -20.09
C GLN A 202 11.36 16.85 -21.17
N GLY A 203 10.15 17.00 -21.71
CA GLY A 203 9.74 16.26 -22.89
C GLY A 203 10.68 16.61 -24.05
N THR A 204 11.35 15.60 -24.62
CA THR A 204 11.98 15.69 -25.94
C THR A 204 10.93 15.88 -27.01
#